data_AF-A0A0J6I220-F1
#
_entry.id   AF-A0A0J6I220-F1
#
_cell.length_a   1.000
_cell.length_b   1.000
_cell.length_c   1.000
_cell.angle_alpha   90.00
_cell.angle_beta   90.00
_cell.angle_gamma   90.00
#
_symmetry.space_group_name_H-M   'P 1'
#
loop_
_entity.id
_entity.type
_entity.pdbx_description
1 polymer ?
#
loop_
_entity_poly.entity_id
_entity_poly.type
_entity_poly.pdbx_seq_one_letter_code
_entity_poly.pdbx_strand_id
1 'polypeptide(L)'
;MEVSPALFRPKYHREPYAALESTAAAGKVVVITGGGSGIGRATAKTFAESSAKAIVLVGRRESRLLETKRDLEATFGKQGNTRTQLLPCQHIPRI
;
A
#
# COMPACT_ATOMS: atom_id res chain seq x y z
N MET A 1 -31.96 24.45 -9.58
CA MET A 1 -30.75 23.87 -8.98
C MET A 1 -30.40 22.61 -9.76
N GLU A 2 -29.74 22.76 -10.91
CA GLU A 2 -29.23 21.62 -11.66
C GLU A 2 -27.84 21.27 -11.14
N VAL A 3 -27.69 20.05 -10.64
CA VAL A 3 -26.38 19.47 -10.30
C VAL A 3 -25.75 18.93 -11.57
N SER A 4 -24.56 19.42 -11.94
CA SER A 4 -23.86 18.96 -13.14
C SER A 4 -23.62 17.43 -13.11
N PRO A 5 -24.06 16.67 -14.15
CA PRO A 5 -23.95 15.21 -14.20
C PRO A 5 -22.52 14.66 -14.43
N ALA A 6 -21.49 15.51 -14.38
CA ALA A 6 -20.11 15.14 -14.69
C ALA A 6 -19.41 14.28 -13.62
N LEU A 7 -20.02 14.07 -12.44
CA LEU A 7 -19.34 13.44 -11.30
C LEU A 7 -19.73 11.97 -11.06
N PHE A 8 -20.81 11.46 -11.64
CA PHE A 8 -21.17 10.04 -11.51
C PHE A 8 -20.55 9.26 -12.66
N ARG A 9 -19.51 8.46 -12.39
CA ARG A 9 -18.93 7.55 -13.38
C ARG A 9 -19.61 6.19 -13.28
N PRO A 10 -20.58 5.85 -14.16
CA PRO A 10 -21.32 4.59 -14.09
C PRO A 10 -20.47 3.36 -14.49
N LYS A 11 -19.22 3.55 -14.92
CA LYS A 11 -18.36 2.46 -15.37
C LYS A 11 -17.68 1.79 -14.17
N TYR A 12 -18.18 0.61 -13.81
CA TYR A 12 -17.58 -0.24 -12.78
C TYR A 12 -16.30 -0.90 -13.34
N HIS A 13 -15.14 -0.52 -12.80
CA HIS A 13 -13.85 -1.07 -13.19
C HIS A 13 -13.54 -2.31 -12.34
N ARG A 14 -13.55 -3.50 -12.97
CA ARG A 14 -13.18 -4.77 -12.32
C ARG A 14 -11.72 -5.13 -12.52
N GLU A 15 -11.17 -4.72 -13.65
CA GLU A 15 -9.76 -4.91 -13.98
C GLU A 15 -8.92 -3.80 -13.35
N PRO A 16 -7.70 -4.11 -12.87
CA PRO A 16 -6.76 -3.10 -12.42
C PRO A 16 -6.45 -2.12 -13.58
N TYR A 17 -6.31 -0.84 -13.25
CA TYR A 17 -5.90 0.16 -14.23
C TYR A 17 -4.49 -0.15 -14.73
N ALA A 18 -4.21 0.09 -16.01
CA ALA A 18 -2.86 -0.05 -16.58
C ALA A 18 -1.80 0.84 -15.88
N ALA A 19 -2.21 1.89 -15.14
CA ALA A 19 -1.28 2.63 -14.29
C ALA A 19 -0.76 1.82 -13.09
N LEU A 20 -1.40 0.68 -12.78
CA LEU A 20 -1.06 -0.27 -11.73
C LEU A 20 -0.51 -1.58 -12.29
N GLU A 21 -0.02 -1.60 -13.53
CA GLU A 21 0.72 -2.75 -14.07
C GLU A 21 1.80 -3.21 -13.08
N SER A 22 2.15 -4.50 -13.13
CA SER A 22 3.07 -5.17 -12.17
C SER A 22 4.47 -4.54 -12.06
N THR A 23 4.83 -3.57 -12.89
CA THR A 23 6.09 -2.85 -12.85
C THR A 23 5.96 -1.39 -12.40
N ALA A 24 4.73 -0.91 -12.17
CA ALA A 24 4.44 0.51 -11.91
C ALA A 24 5.19 1.07 -10.68
N ALA A 25 5.50 0.21 -9.71
CA ALA A 25 6.20 0.57 -8.48
C ALA A 25 7.68 0.15 -8.46
N ALA A 26 8.19 -0.50 -9.52
CA ALA A 26 9.57 -0.96 -9.57
C ALA A 26 10.56 0.19 -9.28
N GLY A 27 11.44 0.00 -8.31
CA GLY A 27 12.44 1.00 -7.93
C GLY A 27 11.92 2.19 -7.11
N LYS A 28 10.61 2.29 -6.85
CA LYS A 28 10.00 3.40 -6.11
C LYS A 28 9.82 3.08 -4.62
N VAL A 29 9.74 4.14 -3.81
CA VAL A 29 9.36 4.06 -2.40
C VAL A 29 7.87 4.37 -2.27
N VAL A 30 7.11 3.45 -1.68
CA VAL A 30 5.66 3.56 -1.53
C VAL A 30 5.31 3.75 -0.06
N VAL A 31 4.52 4.77 0.26
CA VAL A 31 4.02 5.03 1.61
C VAL A 31 2.53 4.69 1.66
N ILE A 32 2.15 3.79 2.56
CA ILE A 32 0.78 3.32 2.73
C ILE A 32 0.30 3.70 4.12
N THR A 33 -0.62 4.67 4.18
CA THR A 33 -1.32 5.02 5.42
C THR A 33 -2.48 4.04 5.64
N GLY A 34 -2.61 3.53 6.87
CA GLY A 34 -3.59 2.50 7.20
C GLY A 34 -3.21 1.08 6.73
N GLY A 35 -1.94 0.82 6.43
CA GLY A 35 -1.44 -0.46 5.89
C GLY A 35 -1.53 -1.68 6.82
N GLY A 36 -2.20 -1.60 7.97
CA GLY A 36 -2.25 -2.70 8.95
C GLY A 36 -3.35 -3.74 8.70
N SER A 37 -4.39 -3.44 7.92
CA SER A 37 -5.52 -4.35 7.68
C SER A 37 -6.34 -4.00 6.43
N GLY A 38 -7.18 -4.94 5.99
CA GLY A 38 -8.15 -4.71 4.91
C GLY A 38 -7.47 -4.31 3.60
N ILE A 39 -7.99 -3.27 2.95
CA ILE A 39 -7.49 -2.78 1.66
C ILE A 39 -6.03 -2.37 1.75
N GLY A 40 -5.60 -1.65 2.80
CA GLY A 40 -4.20 -1.23 2.95
C GLY A 40 -3.20 -2.39 3.00
N ARG A 41 -3.60 -3.53 3.58
CA ARG A 41 -2.79 -4.76 3.58
C ARG A 41 -2.74 -5.38 2.18
N ALA A 42 -3.87 -5.45 1.48
CA ALA A 42 -3.92 -5.95 0.11
C ALA A 42 -3.07 -5.09 -0.83
N THR A 43 -3.19 -3.77 -0.72
CA THR A 43 -2.37 -2.80 -1.46
C THR A 43 -0.88 -2.99 -1.20
N ALA A 44 -0.47 -3.22 0.05
CA ALA A 44 0.93 -3.49 0.38
C ALA A 44 1.45 -4.78 -0.28
N LYS A 45 0.61 -5.81 -0.39
CA LYS A 45 0.96 -7.06 -1.10
C LYS A 45 1.14 -6.82 -2.59
N THR A 46 0.20 -6.13 -3.24
CA THR A 46 0.31 -5.80 -4.67
C THR A 46 1.55 -4.96 -4.98
N PHE A 47 1.92 -4.01 -4.11
CA PHE A 47 3.14 -3.23 -4.29
C PHE A 47 4.42 -4.05 -4.03
N ALA A 48 4.36 -5.06 -3.15
CA ALA A 48 5.47 -5.99 -2.95
C ALA A 48 5.66 -6.91 -4.17
N GLU A 49 4.57 -7.40 -4.77
CA GLU A 49 4.58 -8.11 -6.07
C GLU A 49 5.18 -7.24 -7.17
N SER A 50 4.90 -5.94 -7.12
CA SER A 50 5.35 -4.98 -8.13
C SER A 50 6.83 -4.53 -8.00
N SER A 51 7.64 -5.27 -7.23
CA SER A 51 9.08 -5.01 -7.01
C SER A 51 9.39 -3.59 -6.52
N ALA A 52 8.54 -3.04 -5.65
CA ALA A 52 8.82 -1.76 -5.00
C ALA A 52 10.15 -1.79 -4.25
N LYS A 53 10.92 -0.69 -4.31
CA LYS A 53 12.21 -0.58 -3.61
C LYS A 53 12.04 -0.54 -2.09
N ALA A 54 11.00 0.12 -1.63
CA ALA A 54 10.66 0.17 -0.21
C ALA A 54 9.16 0.39 -0.03
N ILE A 55 8.60 -0.22 1.02
CA ILE A 55 7.20 -0.05 1.40
C ILE A 55 7.17 0.43 2.85
N VAL A 56 6.58 1.60 3.06
CA VAL A 56 6.44 2.22 4.38
C VAL A 56 4.99 2.07 4.82
N LEU A 57 4.76 1.27 5.86
CA LEU A 57 3.43 1.10 6.43
C LEU A 57 3.26 2.06 7.61
N VAL A 58 2.27 2.96 7.50
CA VAL A 58 1.95 3.95 8.52
C VAL A 58 0.62 3.59 9.17
N GLY A 59 0.57 3.59 10.49
CA GLY A 59 -0.67 3.28 11.20
C GLY A 59 -0.63 3.54 12.70
N ARG A 60 -1.80 3.53 13.32
CA ARG A 60 -1.96 3.73 14.77
C ARG A 60 -1.60 2.50 15.59
N ARG A 61 -1.96 1.30 15.10
CA ARG A 61 -1.79 0.03 15.82
C ARG A 61 -0.56 -0.71 15.30
N GLU A 62 0.50 -0.75 16.09
CA GLU A 62 1.76 -1.40 15.73
C GLU A 62 1.62 -2.90 15.50
N SER A 63 0.83 -3.59 16.32
CA SER A 63 0.61 -5.04 16.21
C SER A 63 0.10 -5.46 14.82
N ARG A 64 -0.81 -4.69 14.22
CA ARG A 64 -1.39 -4.94 12.89
C ARG A 64 -0.40 -4.62 11.76
N LEU A 65 0.46 -3.63 11.98
CA LEU A 65 1.55 -3.30 11.06
C LEU A 65 2.61 -4.41 11.05
N LEU A 66 2.98 -4.93 12.23
CA LEU A 66 3.91 -6.05 12.38
C LEU A 66 3.37 -7.35 11.78
N GLU A 67 2.08 -7.62 11.93
CA GLU A 67 1.40 -8.73 11.27
C GLU A 67 1.53 -8.61 9.74
N THR A 68 1.21 -7.43 9.20
CA THR A 68 1.30 -7.19 7.75
C THR A 68 2.73 -7.28 7.24
N LYS A 69 3.70 -6.74 7.99
CA LYS A 69 5.13 -6.86 7.65
C LYS A 69 5.56 -8.33 7.58
N ARG A 70 5.19 -9.15 8.56
CA ARG A 70 5.48 -10.60 8.56
C ARG A 70 4.84 -11.32 7.38
N ASP A 71 3.58 -11.02 7.06
CA ASP A 71 2.90 -11.58 5.89
C ASP A 71 3.67 -11.25 4.59
N LEU A 72 4.15 -10.01 4.46
CA LEU A 72 4.92 -9.56 3.30
C LEU A 72 6.31 -10.22 3.25
N GLU A 73 7.02 -10.29 4.38
CA GLU A 73 8.34 -10.94 4.44
C GLU A 73 8.25 -12.45 4.19
N ALA A 74 7.21 -13.13 4.68
CA ALA A 74 6.99 -14.55 4.42
C ALA A 74 6.69 -14.85 2.94
N THR A 75 5.96 -13.94 2.28
CA THR A 75 5.52 -14.12 0.89
C THR A 75 6.58 -13.63 -0.12
N PHE A 76 7.28 -12.54 0.18
CA PHE A 76 8.15 -11.81 -0.76
C PHE A 76 9.61 -11.70 -0.33
N GLY A 77 9.97 -12.16 0.87
CA GLY A 77 11.33 -12.04 1.45
C GLY A 77 12.45 -12.76 0.70
N LYS A 78 12.18 -13.37 -0.46
CA LYS A 78 13.17 -14.03 -1.33
C LYS A 78 13.44 -13.33 -2.66
N GLN A 79 12.66 -12.31 -3.04
CA GLN A 79 12.65 -11.82 -4.44
C GLN A 79 13.24 -10.42 -4.66
N GLY A 80 13.54 -9.63 -3.64
CA GLY A 80 14.14 -8.33 -3.91
C GLY A 80 14.45 -7.51 -2.67
N ASN A 81 15.31 -6.53 -2.86
CA ASN A 81 15.80 -5.53 -1.90
C ASN A 81 14.69 -4.60 -1.34
N THR A 82 13.47 -5.11 -1.16
CA THR A 82 12.28 -4.35 -0.75
C THR A 82 12.34 -4.07 0.74
N ARG A 83 12.78 -2.87 1.10
CA ARG A 83 12.90 -2.45 2.50
C ARG A 83 11.52 -2.11 3.05
N THR A 84 10.97 -2.96 3.92
CA THR A 84 9.71 -2.68 4.61
C THR A 84 9.96 -1.91 5.91
N GLN A 85 9.51 -0.66 5.99
CA GLN A 85 9.61 0.16 7.18
C GLN A 85 8.24 0.34 7.84
N LEU A 86 8.22 0.25 9.17
CA LEU A 86 7.02 0.51 9.96
C LEU A 86 7.17 1.87 10.60
N LEU A 87 6.19 2.75 10.37
CA LEU A 87 6.08 4.03 11.05
C LEU A 87 4.84 4.01 11.94
N PRO A 88 4.98 3.63 13.22
CA PRO A 88 3.89 3.81 14.17
C PRO A 88 3.64 5.31 14.36
N CYS A 89 2.40 5.74 14.14
CA CYS A 89 1.98 7.15 14.32
C CYS A 89 2.26 7.67 15.74
N GLN A 90 2.44 6.77 16.71
CA GLN A 90 2.75 7.05 18.11
C GLN A 90 4.17 7.61 18.33
N HIS A 91 5.05 7.48 17.34
CA HIS A 91 6.46 7.89 17.41
C HIS A 91 6.79 9.05 16.46
N ILE A 92 5.78 9.65 15.82
CA ILE A 92 5.99 10.87 15.03
C ILE A 92 6.14 12.02 16.04
N PRO A 93 7.29 12.74 16.06
CA PRO A 93 7.45 13.89 16.93
C PRO A 93 6.33 14.89 16.64
N ARG A 94 5.48 15.14 17.64
CA ARG A 94 4.55 16.27 17.58
C ARG A 94 5.39 17.53 17.59
N ILE A 95 5.36 18.28 16.49
CA ILE A 95 5.91 19.63 16.42
C ILE A 95 5.08 20.59 17.27
#